data_AF-A0AAV1B7H7-F1
#
_entry.id   AF-A0AAV1B7H7-F1
#
_cell.length_a   1.000
_cell.length_b   1.000
_cell.length_c   1.000
_cell.angle_alpha   90.00
_cell.angle_beta   90.00
_cell.angle_gamma   90.00
#
_symmetry.space_group_name_H-M   'P 1'
#
loop_
_entity.id
_entity.type
_entity.pdbx_description
1 polymer ?
#
loop_
_entity_poly.entity_id
_entity_poly.type
_entity_poly.pdbx_seq_one_letter_code
_entity_poly.pdbx_strand_id
1 'polypeptide(L)'
;MARECSANLCTCCTSFITSTGLVILFLWLTLRTQQPKCFLQSLYLPSLNKTITSNHEHSNNTVIFKLKLINTNKDKGVLYHTVHLTFALLLDANTTRPLANTTLEAFYQGHGRTTQKWSSAEAHGGGVNSTVNGTVFLRVDFATRVNYKIMLFYSKRHRLSGGANVEVNVSSGEKLDPKGIRLGSEAAPLRLRWIALSTFLVSLCFYMTY
;
A
#
# COMPACT_ATOMS: atom_id res chain seq x y z
N MET A 1 35.11 -1.02 55.04
CA MET A 1 35.26 -0.87 53.57
C MET A 1 34.64 -2.02 52.77
N ALA A 2 33.52 -2.62 53.21
CA ALA A 2 32.90 -3.75 52.48
C ALA A 2 31.58 -3.41 51.75
N ARG A 3 31.09 -2.16 51.86
CA ARG A 3 29.81 -1.73 51.27
C ARG A 3 29.93 -1.11 49.87
N GLU A 4 31.12 -0.76 49.42
CA GLU A 4 31.32 -0.12 48.10
C GLU A 4 31.45 -1.13 46.95
N CYS A 5 31.75 -2.41 47.26
CA CYS A 5 31.97 -3.43 46.23
C CYS A 5 30.65 -3.93 45.59
N SER A 6 29.55 -4.00 46.36
CA SER A 6 28.27 -4.51 45.86
C SER A 6 27.48 -3.47 45.03
N ALA A 7 27.63 -2.18 45.32
CA ALA A 7 26.95 -1.11 44.59
C ALA A 7 27.47 -0.97 43.15
N ASN A 8 28.78 -1.15 42.95
CA ASN A 8 29.43 -1.01 41.65
C ASN A 8 29.12 -2.18 40.69
N LEU A 9 28.98 -3.40 41.21
CA LEU A 9 28.62 -4.57 40.40
C LEU A 9 27.16 -4.51 39.93
N CYS A 10 26.25 -4.09 40.82
CA CYS A 10 24.82 -3.97 40.52
C CYS A 10 24.52 -2.85 39.50
N THR A 11 25.25 -1.74 39.59
CA THR A 11 25.15 -0.61 38.64
C THR A 11 25.69 -0.98 37.24
N CYS A 12 26.72 -1.84 37.18
CA CYS A 12 27.28 -2.31 35.91
C CYS A 12 26.32 -3.26 35.17
N CYS A 13 25.73 -4.23 35.88
CA CYS A 13 24.78 -5.19 35.29
C CYS A 13 23.50 -4.51 34.78
N THR A 14 22.95 -3.56 35.55
CA THR A 14 21.78 -2.78 35.14
C THR A 14 22.05 -1.89 33.93
N SER A 15 23.25 -1.29 33.85
CA SER A 15 23.69 -0.53 32.67
C SER A 15 23.81 -1.40 31.41
N PHE A 16 24.30 -2.63 31.56
CA PHE A 16 24.42 -3.56 30.43
C PHE A 16 23.06 -4.06 29.92
N ILE A 17 22.15 -4.41 30.83
CA ILE A 17 20.79 -4.84 30.49
C ILE A 17 20.02 -3.71 29.81
N THR A 18 20.11 -2.49 30.33
CA THR A 18 19.42 -1.32 29.74
C THR A 18 19.98 -0.97 28.36
N SER A 19 21.30 -0.97 28.18
CA SER A 19 21.94 -0.74 26.88
C SER A 19 21.56 -1.81 25.86
N THR A 20 21.62 -3.09 26.24
CA THR A 20 21.26 -4.21 25.35
C THR A 20 19.77 -4.15 24.98
N GLY A 21 18.89 -3.87 25.94
CA GLY A 21 17.46 -3.69 25.70
C GLY A 21 17.16 -2.53 24.75
N LEU A 22 17.85 -1.39 24.90
CA LEU A 22 17.75 -0.25 23.98
C LEU A 22 18.21 -0.62 22.57
N VAL A 23 19.34 -1.31 22.44
CA VAL A 23 19.84 -1.78 21.13
C VAL A 23 18.84 -2.71 20.46
N ILE A 24 18.29 -3.68 21.18
CA ILE A 24 17.25 -4.59 20.66
C ILE A 24 15.99 -3.81 20.26
N LEU A 25 15.57 -2.82 21.05
CA LEU A 25 14.42 -1.98 20.74
C LEU A 25 14.65 -1.16 19.46
N PHE A 26 15.83 -0.53 19.30
CA PHE A 26 16.19 0.22 18.10
C PHE A 26 16.31 -0.69 16.87
N LEU A 27 16.91 -1.87 17.02
CA LEU A 27 16.95 -2.87 15.96
C LEU A 27 15.54 -3.30 15.56
N TRP A 28 14.66 -3.56 16.52
CA TRP A 28 13.27 -3.92 16.26
C TRP A 28 12.51 -2.81 15.52
N LEU A 29 12.65 -1.55 15.98
CA LEU A 29 12.02 -0.39 15.37
C LEU A 29 12.52 -0.15 13.94
N THR A 30 13.82 -0.33 13.70
CA THR A 30 14.40 -0.21 12.35
C THR A 30 14.01 -1.37 11.46
N LEU A 31 13.88 -2.61 11.94
CA LEU A 31 13.47 -3.75 11.12
C LEU A 31 11.98 -3.71 10.74
N ARG A 32 11.14 -2.98 11.49
CA ARG A 32 9.70 -2.87 11.21
C ARG A 32 9.45 -2.23 9.85
N THR A 33 8.93 -3.02 8.91
CA THR A 33 8.50 -2.56 7.59
C THR A 33 7.06 -2.03 7.64
N GLN A 34 6.84 -0.83 7.11
CA GLN A 34 5.52 -0.29 6.83
C GLN A 34 5.10 -0.64 5.40
N GLN A 35 3.82 -0.93 5.21
CA GLN A 35 3.29 -1.17 3.87
C GLN A 35 3.29 0.13 3.06
N PRO A 36 3.74 0.10 1.79
CA PRO A 36 3.65 1.28 0.95
C PRO A 36 2.18 1.64 0.68
N LYS A 37 1.92 2.93 0.49
CA LYS A 37 0.58 3.44 0.22
C LYS A 37 0.38 3.59 -1.29
N CYS A 38 -0.71 3.07 -1.82
CA CYS A 38 -1.08 3.22 -3.22
C CYS A 38 -2.26 4.20 -3.35
N PHE A 39 -2.17 5.14 -4.27
CA PHE A 39 -3.22 6.11 -4.56
C PHE A 39 -3.52 6.16 -6.05
N LEU A 40 -4.79 6.26 -6.40
CA LEU A 40 -5.26 6.61 -7.73
C LEU A 40 -5.36 8.14 -7.83
N GLN A 41 -4.38 8.75 -8.50
CA GLN A 41 -4.23 10.19 -8.58
C GLN A 41 -5.17 10.79 -9.63
N SER A 42 -5.23 10.19 -10.82
CA SER A 42 -6.15 10.57 -11.89
C SER A 42 -6.67 9.33 -12.60
N LEU A 43 -7.87 9.46 -13.14
CA LEU A 43 -8.56 8.46 -13.93
C LEU A 43 -9.37 9.23 -14.98
N TYR A 44 -9.23 8.82 -16.24
CA TYR A 44 -9.88 9.43 -17.39
C TYR A 44 -10.36 8.34 -18.35
N LEU A 45 -11.62 8.43 -18.74
CA LEU A 45 -12.29 7.55 -19.69
C LEU A 45 -12.70 8.39 -20.91
N PRO A 46 -11.90 8.38 -22.00
CA PRO A 46 -12.22 9.13 -23.21
C PRO A 46 -13.56 8.72 -23.83
N SER A 47 -13.99 7.47 -23.64
CA SER A 47 -15.28 6.96 -24.15
C SER A 47 -16.50 7.65 -23.54
N LEU A 48 -16.35 8.33 -22.40
CA LEU A 48 -17.42 9.13 -21.79
C LEU A 48 -17.40 10.58 -22.29
N ASN A 49 -16.27 11.09 -22.78
CA ASN A 49 -16.14 12.51 -23.10
C ASN A 49 -16.92 12.89 -24.37
N LYS A 50 -18.10 13.48 -24.17
CA LYS A 50 -19.06 13.85 -25.24
C LYS A 50 -18.50 14.80 -26.29
N THR A 51 -17.53 15.66 -25.92
CA THR A 51 -16.91 16.61 -26.85
C THR A 51 -16.00 15.93 -27.88
N ILE A 52 -15.47 14.75 -27.54
CA ILE A 52 -14.58 13.98 -28.42
C ILE A 52 -15.40 12.98 -29.24
N THR A 53 -16.44 12.38 -28.64
CA THR A 53 -17.27 11.36 -29.31
C THR A 53 -18.13 11.91 -30.44
N SER A 54 -18.43 13.21 -30.47
CA SER A 54 -19.20 13.82 -31.57
C SER A 54 -18.45 13.87 -32.91
N ASN A 55 -17.13 13.73 -32.89
CA ASN A 55 -16.27 13.96 -34.06
C ASN A 55 -15.58 12.68 -34.58
N HIS A 56 -15.74 11.54 -33.90
CA HIS A 56 -15.08 10.29 -34.26
C HIS A 56 -16.03 9.10 -34.04
N GLU A 57 -16.34 8.39 -35.13
CA GLU A 57 -17.13 7.15 -35.20
C GLU A 57 -16.44 5.95 -34.52
N HIS A 58 -15.34 6.19 -33.79
CA HIS A 58 -14.57 5.19 -33.08
C HIS A 58 -14.45 5.59 -31.61
N SER A 59 -15.31 5.03 -30.76
CA SER A 59 -15.21 5.18 -29.32
C SER A 59 -13.91 4.52 -28.85
N ASN A 60 -12.85 5.31 -28.63
CA ASN A 60 -11.60 4.83 -28.05
C ASN A 60 -11.87 4.31 -26.64
N ASN A 61 -12.11 3.00 -26.52
CA ASN A 61 -12.47 2.35 -25.27
C ASN A 61 -11.20 2.08 -24.46
N THR A 62 -10.60 3.15 -23.95
CA THR A 62 -9.40 3.06 -23.10
C THR A 62 -9.68 3.70 -21.76
N VAL A 63 -9.03 3.19 -20.71
CA VAL A 63 -9.04 3.75 -19.36
C VAL A 63 -7.64 4.27 -19.12
N ILE A 64 -7.48 5.58 -19.01
CA ILE A 64 -6.19 6.23 -18.76
C ILE A 64 -6.12 6.57 -17.28
N PHE A 65 -5.03 6.20 -16.62
CA PHE A 65 -4.91 6.40 -15.18
C PHE A 65 -3.49 6.71 -14.74
N LYS A 66 -3.41 7.31 -13.55
CA LYS A 66 -2.16 7.64 -12.87
C LYS A 66 -2.18 7.10 -11.46
N LEU A 67 -1.24 6.21 -11.16
CA LEU A 67 -0.99 5.73 -9.81
C LEU A 67 0.11 6.55 -9.15
N LYS A 68 -0.06 6.80 -7.85
CA LYS A 68 0.95 7.36 -6.96
C LYS A 68 1.23 6.34 -5.85
N LEU A 69 2.44 5.78 -5.84
CA LEU A 69 2.90 4.86 -4.82
C LEU A 69 3.87 5.58 -3.88
N ILE A 70 3.63 5.50 -2.58
CA ILE A 70 4.42 6.16 -1.55
C ILE A 70 5.06 5.11 -0.66
N ASN A 71 6.39 5.04 -0.69
CA ASN A 71 7.15 4.27 0.27
C ASN A 71 7.46 5.12 1.50
N THR A 72 6.82 4.82 2.64
CA THR A 72 7.04 5.55 3.91
C THR A 72 8.25 5.04 4.68
N ASN A 73 8.85 3.91 4.28
CA ASN A 73 10.03 3.37 4.95
C ASN A 73 11.25 4.23 4.61
N LYS A 74 11.88 4.82 5.63
CA LYS A 74 13.03 5.72 5.47
C LYS A 74 14.33 4.99 5.10
N ASP A 75 14.41 3.72 5.44
CA ASP A 75 15.61 2.88 5.42
C ASP A 75 15.50 1.69 4.45
N LYS A 76 14.31 1.47 3.86
CA LYS A 76 14.03 0.28 3.02
C LYS A 76 13.49 0.69 1.67
N GLY A 77 14.05 0.11 0.61
CA GLY A 77 13.43 0.16 -0.72
C GLY A 77 12.28 -0.84 -0.84
N VAL A 78 11.44 -0.65 -1.85
CA VAL A 78 10.35 -1.57 -2.17
C VAL A 78 10.50 -2.02 -3.62
N LEU A 79 10.70 -3.32 -3.82
CA LEU A 79 10.63 -3.95 -5.13
C LEU A 79 9.20 -4.43 -5.36
N TYR A 80 8.47 -3.76 -6.24
CA TYR A 80 7.17 -4.21 -6.71
C TYR A 80 7.36 -5.24 -7.80
N HIS A 81 6.66 -6.36 -7.68
CA HIS A 81 6.44 -7.27 -8.79
C HIS A 81 5.30 -6.72 -9.66
N THR A 82 4.95 -7.45 -10.72
CA THR A 82 3.82 -7.14 -11.58
C THR A 82 2.60 -6.70 -10.76
N VAL A 83 2.12 -5.49 -11.04
CA VAL A 83 0.95 -4.92 -10.38
C VAL A 83 -0.24 -5.18 -11.28
N HIS A 84 -1.16 -6.02 -10.82
CA HIS A 84 -2.41 -6.27 -11.51
C HIS A 84 -3.42 -5.20 -11.10
N LEU A 85 -4.05 -4.59 -12.10
CA LEU A 85 -5.10 -3.59 -11.91
C LEU A 85 -6.35 -4.06 -12.63
N THR A 86 -7.48 -3.94 -11.93
CA THR A 86 -8.79 -4.30 -12.47
C THR A 86 -9.75 -3.14 -12.25
N PHE A 87 -10.43 -2.77 -13.32
CA PHE A 87 -11.44 -1.73 -13.37
C PHE A 87 -12.78 -2.42 -13.62
N ALA A 88 -13.77 -2.15 -12.78
CA ALA A 88 -15.11 -2.70 -12.92
C ALA A 88 -16.15 -1.61 -12.68
N LEU A 89 -17.17 -1.55 -13.53
CA LEU A 89 -18.31 -0.65 -13.35
C LEU A 89 -19.20 -1.16 -12.22
N LEU A 90 -19.58 -0.30 -11.29
CA LEU A 90 -20.65 -0.62 -10.33
C LEU A 90 -21.99 -0.37 -11.02
N LEU A 91 -22.78 -1.42 -11.16
CA LEU A 91 -24.16 -1.32 -11.64
C LEU A 91 -25.10 -1.06 -10.47
N ASP A 92 -24.87 -1.77 -9.36
CA ASP A 92 -25.60 -1.67 -8.10
C ASP A 92 -24.62 -1.82 -6.92
N ALA A 93 -25.11 -1.69 -5.68
CA ALA A 93 -24.31 -1.82 -4.46
C ALA A 93 -23.47 -3.12 -4.40
N ASN A 94 -23.97 -4.21 -4.98
CA ASN A 94 -23.32 -5.53 -4.94
C ASN A 94 -22.90 -6.05 -6.33
N THR A 95 -23.31 -5.38 -7.40
CA THR A 95 -23.14 -5.89 -8.77
C THR A 95 -22.10 -5.07 -9.50
N THR A 96 -21.00 -5.72 -9.89
CA THR A 96 -19.94 -5.11 -10.68
C THR A 96 -19.79 -5.80 -12.03
N ARG A 97 -19.61 -5.02 -13.10
CA ARG A 97 -19.29 -5.52 -14.44
C ARG A 97 -17.83 -5.23 -14.75
N PRO A 98 -17.02 -6.22 -15.16
CA PRO A 98 -15.64 -5.97 -15.56
C PRO A 98 -15.60 -4.96 -16.71
N LEU A 99 -14.68 -4.00 -16.63
CA LEU A 99 -14.48 -2.98 -17.65
C LEU A 99 -13.11 -3.11 -18.29
N ALA A 100 -12.04 -3.18 -17.50
CA ALA A 100 -10.69 -3.27 -18.04
C ALA A 100 -9.77 -3.99 -17.06
N ASN A 101 -8.74 -4.63 -17.59
CA ASN A 101 -7.64 -5.18 -16.82
C ASN A 101 -6.32 -4.75 -17.45
N THR A 102 -5.31 -4.54 -16.62
CA THR A 102 -3.96 -4.24 -17.11
C THR A 102 -2.94 -4.61 -16.05
N THR A 103 -1.68 -4.65 -16.47
CA THR A 103 -0.55 -4.92 -15.60
C THR A 103 0.50 -3.84 -15.74
N LEU A 104 1.03 -3.37 -14.62
CA LEU A 104 2.27 -2.61 -14.61
C LEU A 104 3.44 -3.57 -14.38
N GLU A 105 4.48 -3.40 -15.18
CA GLU A 105 5.73 -4.14 -15.02
C GLU A 105 6.34 -3.94 -13.62
N ALA A 106 7.15 -4.91 -13.20
CA ALA A 106 7.88 -4.83 -11.95
C ALA A 106 8.81 -3.61 -11.92
N PHE A 107 8.91 -2.94 -10.78
CA PHE A 107 9.80 -1.80 -10.62
C PHE A 107 10.30 -1.66 -9.18
N TYR A 108 11.48 -1.08 -9.05
CA TYR A 108 12.06 -0.75 -7.76
C TYR A 108 11.73 0.70 -7.37
N GLN A 109 11.36 0.89 -6.11
CA GLN A 109 11.13 2.18 -5.48
C GLN A 109 12.14 2.37 -4.34
N GLY A 110 12.88 3.48 -4.37
CA GLY A 110 13.83 3.84 -3.31
C GLY A 110 13.18 4.10 -1.94
N HIS A 111 14.01 4.17 -0.91
CA HIS A 111 13.58 4.44 0.47
C HIS A 111 13.04 5.87 0.62
N GLY A 112 11.90 6.02 1.31
CA GLY A 112 11.24 7.31 1.52
C GLY A 112 10.76 8.01 0.23
N ARG A 113 10.79 7.32 -0.92
CA ARG A 113 10.46 7.92 -2.23
C ARG A 113 8.99 7.75 -2.57
N THR A 114 8.51 8.67 -3.39
CA THR A 114 7.23 8.60 -4.07
C THR A 114 7.46 8.36 -5.56
N THR A 115 6.67 7.48 -6.16
CA THR A 115 6.75 7.15 -7.58
C THR A 115 5.37 7.31 -8.19
N GLN A 116 5.32 7.95 -9.36
CA GLN A 116 4.11 8.07 -10.16
C GLN A 116 4.24 7.18 -11.39
N LYS A 117 3.18 6.44 -11.72
CA LYS A 117 3.11 5.57 -12.90
C LYS A 117 1.88 5.91 -13.70
N TRP A 118 2.09 6.24 -14.96
CA TRP A 118 1.06 6.46 -15.95
C TRP A 118 0.89 5.19 -16.77
N SER A 119 -0.35 4.83 -17.07
CA SER A 119 -0.66 3.69 -17.92
C SER A 119 -2.09 3.80 -18.43
N SER A 120 -2.42 2.96 -19.40
CA SER A 120 -3.73 2.79 -19.96
C SER A 120 -4.13 1.32 -19.94
N ALA A 121 -5.43 1.08 -19.94
CA ALA A 121 -6.02 -0.24 -20.09
C ALA A 121 -7.07 -0.18 -21.20
N GLU A 122 -7.12 -1.19 -22.05
CA GLU A 122 -8.20 -1.33 -23.01
C GLU A 122 -9.46 -1.81 -22.28
N ALA A 123 -10.56 -1.11 -22.49
CA ALA A 123 -11.84 -1.47 -21.93
C ALA A 123 -12.53 -2.52 -22.81
N HIS A 124 -12.93 -3.61 -22.16
CA HIS A 124 -13.59 -4.77 -22.71
C HIS A 124 -14.96 -4.90 -22.05
N GLY A 125 -16.00 -4.48 -22.77
CA GLY A 125 -17.36 -4.45 -22.25
C GLY A 125 -18.12 -3.25 -22.82
N GLY A 126 -19.27 -3.51 -23.45
CA GLY A 126 -20.04 -2.52 -24.18
C GLY A 126 -20.36 -1.28 -23.33
N GLY A 127 -19.69 -0.17 -23.67
CA GLY A 127 -19.94 1.18 -23.19
C GLY A 127 -20.03 1.35 -21.67
N VAL A 128 -20.42 2.55 -21.25
CA VAL A 128 -20.79 2.83 -19.86
C VAL A 128 -22.26 3.23 -19.88
N ASN A 129 -23.15 2.26 -19.66
CA ASN A 129 -24.60 2.47 -19.80
C ASN A 129 -25.29 2.78 -18.48
N SER A 130 -24.63 2.49 -17.36
CA SER A 130 -25.15 2.72 -16.01
C SER A 130 -24.65 4.06 -15.50
N THR A 131 -25.54 5.05 -15.53
CA THR A 131 -25.26 6.40 -15.03
C THR A 131 -26.29 6.77 -13.98
N VAL A 132 -25.83 7.32 -12.86
CA VAL A 132 -26.69 7.85 -11.80
C VAL A 132 -26.42 9.34 -11.76
N ASN A 133 -27.40 10.18 -12.07
CA ASN A 133 -27.27 11.65 -12.06
C ASN A 133 -26.09 12.18 -12.92
N GLY A 134 -25.74 11.50 -14.01
CA GLY A 134 -24.62 11.90 -14.87
C GLY A 134 -23.24 11.53 -14.33
N THR A 135 -23.17 10.68 -13.30
CA THR A 135 -21.92 10.12 -12.77
C THR A 135 -21.93 8.59 -12.87
N VAL A 136 -20.72 8.04 -12.90
CA VAL A 136 -20.45 6.61 -13.02
C VAL A 136 -19.52 6.22 -11.89
N PHE A 137 -19.85 5.13 -11.21
CA PHE A 137 -19.00 4.57 -10.17
C PHE A 137 -18.15 3.44 -10.75
N LEU A 138 -16.84 3.57 -10.60
CA LEU A 138 -15.86 2.57 -11.02
C LEU A 138 -15.14 2.01 -9.79
N ARG A 139 -15.20 0.69 -9.62
CA ARG A 139 -14.37 -0.03 -8.67
C ARG A 139 -13.00 -0.24 -9.29
N VAL A 140 -11.99 0.21 -8.58
CA VAL A 140 -10.59 0.01 -8.97
C VAL A 140 -9.94 -0.84 -7.89
N ASP A 141 -9.58 -2.07 -8.24
CA ASP A 141 -8.82 -2.96 -7.37
C ASP A 141 -7.40 -3.14 -7.93
N PHE A 142 -6.44 -3.33 -7.02
CA PHE A 142 -5.07 -3.66 -7.34
C PHE A 142 -4.58 -4.85 -6.52
N ALA A 143 -3.68 -5.63 -7.10
CA ALA A 143 -2.99 -6.71 -6.42
C ALA A 143 -1.54 -6.81 -6.90
N THR A 144 -0.60 -6.91 -5.96
CA THR A 144 0.83 -7.06 -6.25
C THR A 144 1.55 -7.82 -5.14
N ARG A 145 2.80 -8.18 -5.40
CA ARG A 145 3.74 -8.72 -4.42
C ARG A 145 4.90 -7.77 -4.28
N VAL A 146 5.37 -7.58 -3.06
CA VAL A 146 6.48 -6.68 -2.75
C VAL A 146 7.57 -7.40 -1.95
N ASN A 147 8.82 -7.03 -2.21
CA ASN A 147 9.97 -7.33 -1.35
C ASN A 147 10.54 -6.02 -0.82
N TYR A 148 10.91 -5.98 0.46
CA TYR A 148 11.59 -4.83 1.04
C TYR A 148 13.09 -5.05 0.94
N LYS A 149 13.83 -4.10 0.34
CA LYS A 149 15.29 -4.12 0.33
C LYS A 149 15.80 -3.49 1.62
N ILE A 150 16.47 -4.29 2.45
CA ILE A 150 17.08 -3.89 3.73
C ILE A 150 18.60 -4.03 3.54
N MET A 151 19.31 -2.90 3.44
CA MET A 151 20.75 -2.86 3.14
C MET A 151 21.09 -3.72 1.90
N LEU A 152 21.67 -4.91 2.09
CA LEU A 152 22.13 -5.84 1.05
C LEU A 152 21.16 -6.99 0.76
N PHE A 153 20.09 -7.15 1.55
CA PHE A 153 19.19 -8.31 1.45
C PHE A 153 17.75 -7.89 1.14
N TYR A 154 16.98 -8.81 0.56
CA TYR A 154 15.54 -8.64 0.38
C TYR A 154 14.78 -9.43 1.44
N SER A 155 13.72 -8.81 1.96
CA SER A 155 12.75 -9.51 2.81
C SER A 155 12.04 -10.61 2.02
N LYS A 156 11.31 -11.47 2.73
CA LYS A 156 10.31 -12.35 2.10
C LYS A 156 9.30 -11.55 1.27
N ARG A 157 8.64 -12.22 0.34
CA ARG A 157 7.56 -11.64 -0.47
C ARG A 157 6.33 -11.37 0.40
N HIS A 158 5.80 -10.17 0.32
CA HIS A 158 4.54 -9.77 0.95
C HIS A 158 3.49 -9.49 -0.12
N ARG A 159 2.24 -9.90 0.12
CA ARG A 159 1.12 -9.57 -0.76
C ARG A 159 0.56 -8.21 -0.36
N LEU A 160 0.28 -7.37 -1.35
CA LEU A 160 -0.37 -6.09 -1.18
C LEU A 160 -1.56 -6.05 -2.15
N SER A 161 -2.73 -5.78 -1.63
CA SER A 161 -3.95 -5.68 -2.43
C SER A 161 -4.91 -4.70 -1.77
N GLY A 162 -5.81 -4.16 -2.58
CA GLY A 162 -6.83 -3.26 -2.10
C GLY A 162 -7.61 -2.66 -3.25
N GLY A 163 -8.63 -1.88 -2.93
CA GLY A 163 -9.38 -1.16 -3.93
C GLY A 163 -10.20 -0.04 -3.34
N ALA A 164 -10.83 0.73 -4.22
CA ALA A 164 -11.72 1.81 -3.86
C ALA A 164 -12.75 2.03 -4.98
N ASN A 165 -13.89 2.61 -4.61
CA ASN A 165 -14.88 3.10 -5.56
C ASN A 165 -14.53 4.54 -5.95
N VAL A 166 -14.59 4.82 -7.23
CA VAL A 166 -14.15 6.09 -7.84
C VAL A 166 -15.30 6.63 -8.64
N GLU A 167 -15.67 7.87 -8.37
CA GLU A 167 -16.73 8.55 -9.12
C GLU A 167 -16.13 9.29 -10.33
N VAL A 168 -16.74 9.06 -11.50
CA VAL A 168 -16.32 9.58 -12.80
C VAL A 168 -17.48 10.35 -13.42
N ASN A 169 -17.21 11.53 -13.97
CA ASN A 169 -18.20 12.33 -14.65
C ASN A 169 -18.47 11.80 -16.06
N VAL A 170 -19.74 11.69 -16.46
CA VAL A 170 -20.14 11.25 -17.80
C VAL A 170 -19.91 12.32 -18.87
N SER A 171 -19.87 13.62 -18.53
CA SER A 171 -19.67 14.68 -19.54
C SER A 171 -18.19 14.86 -19.89
N SER A 172 -17.30 14.87 -18.89
CA SER A 172 -15.86 15.03 -19.08
C SER A 172 -15.12 13.71 -19.19
N GLY A 173 -15.64 12.61 -18.64
CA GLY A 173 -14.92 11.33 -18.53
C GLY A 173 -13.85 11.30 -17.45
N GLU A 174 -13.69 12.36 -16.67
CA GLU A 174 -12.68 12.48 -15.63
C GLU A 174 -13.22 12.09 -14.24
N LYS A 175 -12.31 11.61 -13.39
CA LYS A 175 -12.59 11.46 -11.96
C LYS A 175 -13.01 12.80 -11.35
N LEU A 176 -14.08 12.79 -10.55
CA LEU A 176 -14.60 13.99 -9.90
C LEU A 176 -13.71 14.51 -8.75
N ASP A 177 -13.15 13.62 -7.93
CA ASP A 177 -12.35 14.04 -6.78
C ASP A 177 -10.94 14.51 -7.23
N PRO A 178 -10.57 15.79 -7.00
CA PRO A 178 -9.23 16.28 -7.33
C PRO A 178 -8.13 15.61 -6.48
N LYS A 179 -8.46 15.07 -5.30
CA LYS A 179 -7.51 14.37 -4.42
C LYS A 179 -7.28 12.94 -4.89
N GLY A 180 -6.10 12.40 -4.58
CA GLY A 180 -5.79 11.00 -4.86
C GLY A 180 -6.58 10.07 -3.93
N ILE A 181 -7.26 9.09 -4.50
CA ILE A 181 -8.04 8.10 -3.74
C ILE A 181 -7.10 6.98 -3.33
N ARG A 182 -7.04 6.65 -2.03
CA ARG A 182 -6.19 5.55 -1.54
C ARG A 182 -6.79 4.21 -1.97
N LEU A 183 -5.99 3.38 -2.62
CA LEU A 183 -6.37 2.01 -2.95
C LEU A 183 -5.93 1.10 -1.79
N GLY A 184 -6.90 0.45 -1.14
CA GLY A 184 -6.68 -0.43 0.00
C GLY A 184 -6.84 0.22 1.37
N SER A 185 -7.26 -0.59 2.34
CA SER A 185 -7.43 -0.16 3.73
C SER A 185 -6.07 0.05 4.40
N GLU A 186 -6.06 0.76 5.53
CA GLU A 186 -4.95 0.64 6.47
C GLU A 186 -4.92 -0.80 6.97
N ALA A 187 -3.95 -1.59 6.50
CA ALA A 187 -3.67 -2.85 7.13
C ALA A 187 -3.24 -2.54 8.57
N ALA A 188 -4.02 -3.02 9.54
CA ALA A 188 -3.60 -3.10 10.92
C ALA A 188 -2.17 -3.68 10.97
N PRO A 189 -1.29 -3.15 11.83
CA PRO A 189 0.09 -3.58 11.90
C PRO A 189 0.14 -5.10 12.03
N LEU A 190 0.88 -5.75 11.13
CA LEU A 190 0.98 -7.22 11.06
C LEU A 190 1.36 -7.78 12.44
N ARG A 191 0.34 -8.28 13.12
CA ARG A 191 0.31 -9.30 14.17
C ARG A 191 1.26 -9.07 15.36
N LEU A 192 0.65 -8.44 16.37
CA LEU A 192 0.94 -8.47 17.81
C LEU A 192 1.05 -9.89 18.43
N ARG A 193 1.22 -10.97 17.66
CA ARG A 193 1.30 -12.36 18.18
C ARG A 193 2.69 -12.77 18.65
N TRP A 194 3.73 -12.04 18.25
CA TRP A 194 5.11 -12.33 18.66
C TRP A 194 5.52 -11.60 19.94
N ILE A 195 4.83 -10.51 20.28
CA ILE A 195 5.14 -9.67 21.46
C ILE A 195 4.70 -10.38 22.75
N ALA A 196 3.57 -11.09 22.74
CA ALA A 196 3.09 -11.80 23.93
C ALA A 196 4.01 -12.96 24.36
N LEU A 197 4.75 -13.59 23.43
CA LEU A 197 5.71 -14.65 23.76
C LEU A 197 7.06 -14.10 24.19
N SER A 198 7.51 -12.95 23.64
CA SER A 198 8.78 -12.35 24.05
C SER A 198 8.72 -11.67 25.41
N THR A 199 7.60 -11.02 25.76
CA THR A 199 7.43 -10.42 27.09
C THR A 199 7.25 -11.48 28.18
N PHE A 200 6.62 -12.63 27.87
CA PHE A 200 6.51 -13.75 28.80
C PHE A 200 7.87 -14.36 29.14
N LEU A 201 8.75 -14.57 28.15
CA LEU A 201 10.08 -15.13 28.38
C LEU A 201 10.99 -14.19 29.19
N VAL A 202 10.94 -12.88 28.93
CA VAL A 202 11.71 -11.91 29.74
C VAL A 202 11.18 -11.86 31.16
N SER A 203 9.85 -11.90 31.39
CA SER A 203 9.27 -11.91 32.73
C SER A 203 9.53 -13.21 33.50
N LEU A 204 9.60 -14.37 32.84
CA LEU A 204 9.92 -15.65 33.46
C LEU A 204 11.39 -15.68 33.95
N CYS A 205 12.30 -15.06 33.20
CA CYS A 205 13.69 -14.91 33.63
C CYS A 205 13.84 -14.01 34.87
N PHE A 206 12.95 -13.04 35.09
CA PHE A 206 12.95 -12.22 36.31
C PHE A 206 12.33 -12.92 37.53
N TYR A 207 11.35 -13.83 37.33
CA TYR A 207 10.70 -14.56 38.42
C TYR A 207 11.50 -15.78 38.91
N MET A 208 12.36 -16.37 38.07
CA MET A 208 13.22 -17.50 38.45
C MET A 208 14.52 -17.07 39.15
N THR A 209 14.70 -15.77 39.41
CA THR A 209 15.87 -15.19 40.09
C THR A 209 15.55 -14.58 41.47
N TYR A 210 14.35 -14.87 42.02
CA TYR A 210 13.98 -14.55 43.40
C TYR A 210 13.66 -15.83 44.18
#